data_AF-A0A970M025-F1
#
_entry.id   AF-A0A970M025-F1
#
_cell.length_a   1.000
_cell.length_b   1.000
_cell.length_c   1.000
_cell.angle_alpha   90.00
_cell.angle_beta   90.00
_cell.angle_gamma   90.00
#
_symmetry.space_group_name_H-M   'P 1'
#
loop_
_entity.id
_entity.type
_entity.pdbx_description
1 polymer ?
#
loop_
_entity_poly.entity_id
_entity_poly.type
_entity_poly.pdbx_seq_one_letter_code
_entity_poly.pdbx_strand_id
1 'polypeptide(L)'
;MKKIMQLNLLTLSVLCAQQVYALELITDQHLANVSGQDGMVITHEMSKATIQQANWYDPDLVDGAQLGLGLHNVEINGQNNQPIISKLALDVGKTDVGAGVRIDASIDAFQSSADLNLVKRSCVANSCTKETQSLGRLGLEIKSPLKVLLETKAGLFNKNETAHLNFQLQNAKISHGLGNHQLSMHDFNFNFATDGYMYIDADEGLVFTTKNGSTDHFVNLGRVADLTDVANSR
;
A
#
# COMPACT_ATOMS: atom_id res chain seq x y z
N MET A 1 5.95 -54.65 -18.50
CA MET A 1 5.70 -53.22 -18.82
C MET A 1 6.23 -52.36 -17.68
N LYS A 2 7.24 -51.51 -17.92
CA LYS A 2 7.73 -50.55 -16.93
C LYS A 2 6.77 -49.35 -16.91
N LYS A 3 6.12 -49.09 -15.76
CA LYS A 3 5.35 -47.86 -15.57
C LYS A 3 6.32 -46.72 -15.26
N ILE A 4 6.45 -45.79 -16.20
CA ILE A 4 7.12 -44.51 -15.96
C ILE A 4 6.09 -43.60 -15.31
N MET A 5 6.30 -43.24 -14.05
CA MET A 5 5.44 -42.30 -13.34
C MET A 5 5.89 -40.89 -13.71
N GLN A 6 5.08 -40.16 -14.47
CA GLN A 6 5.32 -38.74 -14.75
C GLN A 6 4.79 -37.93 -13.57
N LEU A 7 5.69 -37.51 -12.67
CA LEU A 7 5.35 -36.50 -11.66
C LEU A 7 5.40 -35.12 -12.32
N ASN A 8 4.31 -34.36 -12.21
CA ASN A 8 4.30 -32.95 -12.60
C ASN A 8 5.31 -32.16 -11.76
N LEU A 9 6.02 -31.22 -12.37
CA LEU A 9 6.99 -30.34 -11.69
C LEU A 9 6.34 -29.63 -10.47
N LEU A 10 5.05 -29.32 -10.58
CA LEU A 10 4.23 -28.74 -9.51
C LEU A 10 4.15 -29.63 -8.26
N THR A 11 4.02 -30.95 -8.43
CA THR A 11 3.95 -31.90 -7.32
C THR A 11 5.31 -32.06 -6.63
N LEU A 12 6.41 -31.96 -7.38
CA LEU A 12 7.76 -31.94 -6.81
C LEU A 12 8.01 -30.65 -6.00
N SER A 13 7.58 -29.49 -6.50
CA SER A 13 7.71 -28.21 -5.78
C SER A 13 6.89 -28.16 -4.48
N VAL A 14 5.70 -28.77 -4.46
CA VAL A 14 4.90 -28.86 -3.22
C VAL A 14 5.55 -29.78 -2.20
N LEU A 15 6.16 -30.89 -2.62
CA LEU A 15 6.87 -31.82 -1.73
C LEU A 15 8.17 -31.22 -1.16
N CYS A 16 8.91 -30.43 -1.95
CA CYS A 16 10.07 -29.69 -1.47
C CYS A 16 9.71 -28.54 -0.53
N ALA A 17 8.52 -27.92 -0.67
CA ALA A 17 8.04 -26.89 0.22
C ALA A 17 7.71 -27.40 1.65
N GLN A 18 7.52 -28.71 1.83
CA GLN A 18 7.25 -29.31 3.15
C GLN A 18 8.50 -29.49 4.01
N GLN A 19 9.71 -29.22 3.48
CA GLN A 19 10.97 -29.26 4.23
C GLN A 19 11.43 -27.90 4.73
N VAL A 20 10.57 -26.87 4.66
CA VAL A 20 10.80 -25.63 5.38
C VAL A 20 10.49 -25.87 6.86
N TYR A 21 11.55 -25.99 7.64
CA TYR A 21 11.49 -25.99 9.09
C TYR A 21 10.79 -24.72 9.58
N ALA A 22 9.69 -24.91 10.29
CA ALA A 22 9.08 -24.08 11.33
C ALA A 22 9.16 -22.55 11.18
N LEU A 23 8.04 -21.94 10.75
CA LEU A 23 7.56 -20.68 11.31
C LEU A 23 7.11 -20.94 12.77
N GLU A 24 8.07 -21.17 13.66
CA GLU A 24 7.82 -21.21 15.10
C GLU A 24 7.57 -19.78 15.59
N LEU A 25 6.67 -19.61 16.57
CA LEU A 25 6.43 -18.32 17.22
C LEU A 25 7.70 -17.92 17.99
N ILE A 26 8.62 -17.21 17.33
CA ILE A 26 9.81 -16.67 17.98
C ILE A 26 9.34 -15.55 18.91
N THR A 27 9.50 -15.74 20.21
CA THR A 27 9.24 -14.69 21.21
C THR A 27 10.35 -13.63 21.13
N ASP A 28 10.02 -12.36 21.41
CA ASP A 28 10.94 -11.21 21.27
C ASP A 28 12.30 -11.39 21.97
N GLN A 29 12.33 -12.17 23.04
CA GLN A 29 13.56 -12.48 23.80
C GLN A 29 14.53 -13.39 23.03
N HIS A 30 14.04 -14.21 22.10
CA HIS A 30 14.87 -15.02 21.21
C HIS A 30 15.33 -14.24 19.97
N LEU A 31 14.53 -13.29 19.47
CA LEU A 31 14.94 -12.34 18.41
C LEU A 31 16.17 -11.51 18.83
N ALA A 32 16.26 -11.11 20.10
CA ALA A 32 17.41 -10.35 20.63
C ALA A 32 18.73 -11.16 20.68
N ASN A 33 18.66 -12.48 20.61
CA ASN A 33 19.82 -13.39 20.62
C ASN A 33 20.21 -13.91 19.23
N VAL A 34 19.42 -13.60 18.19
CA VAL A 34 19.82 -13.87 16.80
C VAL A 34 20.82 -12.79 16.38
N SER A 35 22.11 -13.14 16.40
CA SER A 35 23.20 -12.26 15.93
C SER A 35 23.45 -12.33 14.43
N GLY A 36 22.53 -12.93 13.67
CA GLY A 36 22.52 -12.87 12.21
C GLY A 36 21.83 -11.59 11.76
N GLN A 37 22.61 -10.55 11.43
CA GLN A 37 22.19 -9.51 10.48
C GLN A 37 21.96 -10.18 9.13
N ASP A 38 20.81 -10.82 8.94
CA ASP A 38 20.40 -11.25 7.61
C ASP A 38 19.21 -10.41 7.22
N GLY A 39 19.53 -9.21 6.74
CA GLY A 39 18.55 -8.33 6.12
C GLY A 39 18.00 -9.01 4.88
N MET A 40 16.68 -9.10 4.75
CA MET A 40 16.02 -9.61 3.57
C MET A 40 15.80 -8.46 2.59
N VAL A 41 16.26 -8.61 1.34
CA VAL A 41 15.94 -7.68 0.27
C VAL A 41 15.07 -8.37 -0.78
N ILE A 42 13.83 -7.92 -0.90
CA ILE A 42 12.93 -8.33 -1.97
C ILE A 42 13.04 -7.30 -3.09
N THR A 43 13.45 -7.76 -4.27
CA THR A 43 13.42 -6.95 -5.49
C THR A 43 12.31 -7.47 -6.40
N HIS A 44 11.40 -6.58 -6.77
CA HIS A 44 10.31 -6.85 -7.70
C HIS A 44 10.49 -5.99 -8.94
N GLU A 45 10.50 -6.61 -10.11
CA GLU A 45 10.64 -5.94 -11.39
C GLU A 45 9.34 -6.08 -12.18
N MET A 46 8.77 -4.98 -12.66
CA MET A 46 7.62 -5.00 -13.56
C MET A 46 7.87 -4.13 -14.79
N SER A 47 7.60 -4.63 -15.98
CA SER A 47 7.69 -3.80 -17.20
C SER A 47 6.47 -2.89 -17.35
N LYS A 48 5.28 -3.40 -17.00
CA LYS A 48 3.99 -2.73 -17.11
C LYS A 48 3.00 -3.34 -16.12
N ALA A 49 2.16 -2.51 -15.53
CA ALA A 49 0.94 -2.95 -14.84
C ALA A 49 -0.28 -2.28 -15.46
N THR A 50 -1.38 -3.03 -15.53
CA THR A 50 -2.67 -2.53 -16.04
C THR A 50 -3.79 -2.90 -15.11
N ILE A 51 -4.67 -1.96 -14.82
CA ILE A 51 -5.92 -2.22 -14.10
C ILE A 51 -7.06 -1.81 -15.03
N GLN A 52 -7.90 -2.76 -15.41
CA GLN A 52 -9.02 -2.49 -16.31
C GLN A 52 -9.98 -1.47 -15.70
N GLN A 53 -10.33 -1.65 -14.42
CA GLN A 53 -11.20 -0.75 -13.69
C GLN A 53 -10.97 -0.89 -12.18
N ALA A 54 -10.91 0.24 -11.49
CA ALA A 54 -11.04 0.35 -10.05
C ALA A 54 -12.18 1.33 -9.76
N ASN A 55 -13.29 0.83 -9.23
CA ASN A 55 -14.48 1.64 -8.95
C ASN A 55 -14.67 1.76 -7.44
N TRP A 56 -14.79 2.99 -6.98
CA TRP A 56 -15.25 3.30 -5.64
C TRP A 56 -16.69 3.78 -5.72
N TYR A 57 -17.61 2.94 -5.28
CA TYR A 57 -19.02 3.30 -5.14
C TYR A 57 -19.28 3.87 -3.76
N ASP A 58 -20.10 4.91 -3.73
CA ASP A 58 -20.78 5.35 -2.53
C ASP A 58 -21.65 4.20 -2.02
N PRO A 59 -21.57 3.83 -0.72
CA PRO A 59 -22.47 2.85 -0.14
C PRO A 59 -23.95 3.27 -0.23
N ASP A 60 -24.23 4.58 -0.25
CA ASP A 60 -25.58 5.11 -0.24
C ASP A 60 -26.18 5.17 -1.64
N LEU A 61 -27.49 4.86 -1.71
CA LEU A 61 -28.23 4.86 -2.95
C LEU A 61 -28.88 6.23 -3.16
N VAL A 62 -28.59 6.85 -4.30
CA VAL A 62 -29.31 8.04 -4.78
C VAL A 62 -30.26 7.59 -5.88
N ASP A 63 -31.56 7.77 -5.68
CA ASP A 63 -32.62 7.33 -6.60
C ASP A 63 -32.52 5.86 -7.04
N GLY A 64 -32.14 4.98 -6.10
CA GLY A 64 -31.98 3.54 -6.35
C GLY A 64 -30.74 3.15 -7.16
N ALA A 65 -29.78 4.07 -7.33
CA ALA A 65 -28.51 3.84 -7.99
C ALA A 65 -27.33 4.07 -7.05
N GLN A 66 -26.30 3.22 -7.14
CA GLN A 66 -24.98 3.50 -6.55
C GLN A 66 -24.22 4.42 -7.49
N LEU A 67 -23.81 5.58 -6.99
CA LEU A 67 -22.92 6.51 -7.68
C LEU A 67 -21.50 6.34 -7.16
N GLY A 68 -20.50 6.75 -7.94
CA GLY A 68 -19.12 6.56 -7.55
C GLY A 68 -18.11 7.19 -8.49
N LEU A 69 -16.84 7.03 -8.13
CA LEU A 69 -15.69 7.38 -8.95
C LEU A 69 -15.00 6.12 -9.46
N GLY A 70 -14.61 6.13 -10.72
CA GLY A 70 -13.92 5.04 -11.38
C GLY A 70 -12.61 5.50 -12.01
N LEU A 71 -11.56 4.72 -11.82
CA LEU A 71 -10.34 4.77 -12.63
C LEU A 71 -10.38 3.60 -13.60
N HIS A 72 -10.54 3.88 -14.89
CA HIS A 72 -10.58 2.87 -15.95
C HIS A 72 -9.32 2.94 -16.79
N ASN A 73 -8.96 1.83 -17.43
CA ASN A 73 -7.80 1.73 -18.32
C ASN A 73 -6.52 2.27 -17.66
N VAL A 74 -6.32 1.93 -16.39
CA VAL A 74 -5.13 2.33 -15.65
C VAL A 74 -3.94 1.63 -16.31
N GLU A 75 -2.97 2.43 -16.71
CA GLU A 75 -1.68 1.96 -17.16
C GLU A 75 -0.60 2.52 -16.26
N ILE A 76 0.37 1.69 -15.90
CA ILE A 76 1.56 2.05 -15.15
C ILE A 76 2.74 1.48 -15.93
N ASN A 77 3.65 2.36 -16.34
CA ASN A 77 4.82 2.02 -17.13
C ASN A 77 6.06 2.66 -16.50
N GLY A 78 7.21 2.01 -16.60
CA GLY A 78 8.47 2.67 -16.26
C GLY A 78 8.80 3.78 -17.25
N GLN A 79 9.70 4.68 -16.85
CA GLN A 79 10.15 5.75 -17.73
C GLN A 79 11.18 5.24 -18.75
N ASN A 80 11.25 5.87 -19.93
CA ASN A 80 12.23 5.56 -20.98
C ASN A 80 12.29 4.06 -21.35
N ASN A 81 11.13 3.39 -21.37
CA ASN A 81 10.98 1.96 -21.63
C ASN A 81 11.81 1.05 -20.70
N GLN A 82 12.17 1.53 -19.51
CA GLN A 82 12.80 0.70 -18.49
C GLN A 82 11.74 0.00 -17.63
N PRO A 83 12.05 -1.18 -17.06
CA PRO A 83 11.18 -1.76 -16.05
C PRO A 83 11.15 -0.89 -14.79
N ILE A 84 10.05 -0.96 -14.06
CA ILE A 84 9.90 -0.39 -12.72
C ILE A 84 10.48 -1.40 -11.73
N ILE A 85 11.55 -1.03 -11.05
CA ILE A 85 12.10 -1.82 -9.96
C ILE A 85 11.52 -1.29 -8.65
N SER A 86 10.90 -2.19 -7.89
CA SER A 86 10.50 -1.96 -6.50
C SER A 86 11.43 -2.76 -5.59
N LYS A 87 11.94 -2.14 -4.54
CA LYS A 87 12.78 -2.79 -3.53
C LYS A 87 12.13 -2.66 -2.18
N LEU A 88 12.14 -3.74 -1.42
CA LEU A 88 11.76 -3.79 -0.01
C LEU A 88 12.90 -4.48 0.74
N ALA A 89 13.68 -3.70 1.49
CA ALA A 89 14.68 -4.20 2.40
C ALA A 89 14.10 -4.23 3.82
N LEU A 90 14.23 -5.37 4.49
CA LEU A 90 13.86 -5.55 5.88
C LEU A 90 15.10 -5.97 6.64
N ASP A 91 15.45 -5.26 7.69
CA ASP A 91 16.58 -5.56 8.54
C ASP A 91 16.13 -5.62 10.00
N VAL A 92 16.64 -6.61 10.74
CA VAL A 92 16.35 -6.78 12.17
C VAL A 92 17.67 -6.92 12.88
N GLY A 93 17.90 -6.07 13.88
CA GLY A 93 19.19 -6.00 14.54
C GLY A 93 19.09 -5.59 16.00
N LYS A 94 20.08 -5.99 16.78
CA LYS A 94 20.18 -5.58 18.18
C LYS A 94 20.41 -4.07 18.29
N THR A 95 19.67 -3.43 19.20
CA THR A 95 19.86 -2.06 19.67
C THR A 95 20.12 -2.06 21.17
N ASP A 96 20.29 -0.86 21.75
CA ASP A 96 20.48 -0.70 23.20
C ASP A 96 19.21 -1.03 24.03
N VAL A 97 18.04 -1.07 23.39
CA VAL A 97 16.73 -1.23 24.04
C VAL A 97 15.95 -2.48 23.60
N GLY A 98 16.46 -3.24 22.62
CA GLY A 98 15.82 -4.47 22.14
C GLY A 98 16.29 -4.89 20.76
N ALA A 99 15.42 -5.58 20.01
CA ALA A 99 15.62 -5.85 18.58
C ALA A 99 14.92 -4.77 17.76
N GLY A 100 15.66 -3.91 17.06
CA GLY A 100 15.11 -2.91 16.16
C GLY A 100 14.73 -3.48 14.80
N VAL A 101 13.77 -2.86 14.13
CA VAL A 101 13.34 -3.23 12.78
C VAL A 101 13.55 -2.05 11.85
N ARG A 102 14.15 -2.28 10.68
CA ARG A 102 14.25 -1.31 9.59
C ARG A 102 13.53 -1.85 8.37
N ILE A 103 12.59 -1.09 7.83
CA ILE A 103 11.91 -1.35 6.56
C ILE A 103 12.24 -0.19 5.62
N ASP A 104 12.97 -0.47 4.54
CA ASP A 104 13.38 0.50 3.53
C ASP A 104 12.78 0.07 2.18
N ALA A 105 11.74 0.79 1.76
CA ALA A 105 10.99 0.53 0.54
C ALA A 105 11.24 1.63 -0.48
N SER A 106 11.43 1.25 -1.74
CA SER A 106 11.53 2.19 -2.84
C SER A 106 10.88 1.66 -4.12
N ILE A 107 10.38 2.58 -4.93
CA ILE A 107 9.85 2.30 -6.27
C ILE A 107 10.50 3.26 -7.23
N ASP A 108 11.08 2.74 -8.31
CA ASP A 108 11.72 3.53 -9.37
C ASP A 108 10.75 4.53 -10.02
N ALA A 109 11.33 5.47 -10.77
CA ALA A 109 10.58 6.41 -11.57
C ALA A 109 9.59 5.70 -12.51
N PHE A 110 8.33 6.13 -12.47
CA PHE A 110 7.28 5.57 -13.31
C PHE A 110 6.34 6.67 -13.81
N GLN A 111 5.54 6.31 -14.80
CA GLN A 111 4.42 7.09 -15.27
C GLN A 111 3.15 6.24 -15.24
N SER A 112 2.07 6.84 -14.77
CA SER A 112 0.75 6.24 -14.74
C SER A 112 -0.27 7.17 -15.33
N SER A 113 -1.30 6.58 -15.94
CA SER A 113 -2.45 7.31 -16.44
C SER A 113 -3.69 6.46 -16.36
N ALA A 114 -4.83 7.10 -16.11
CA ALA A 114 -6.11 6.45 -15.97
C ALA A 114 -7.23 7.37 -16.46
N ASP A 115 -8.27 6.78 -17.04
CA ASP A 115 -9.48 7.50 -17.39
C ASP A 115 -10.31 7.67 -16.10
N LEU A 116 -10.52 8.93 -15.70
CA LEU A 116 -11.35 9.26 -14.54
C LEU A 116 -12.80 9.31 -15.00
N ASN A 117 -13.67 8.56 -14.33
CA ASN A 117 -15.07 8.46 -14.69
C ASN A 117 -15.96 8.63 -13.47
N LEU A 118 -17.11 9.28 -13.64
CA LEU A 118 -18.27 9.01 -12.81
C LEU A 118 -18.80 7.63 -13.21
N VAL A 119 -19.04 6.78 -12.23
CA VAL A 119 -19.60 5.45 -12.43
C VAL A 119 -20.92 5.35 -11.71
N LYS A 120 -21.92 4.79 -12.40
CA LYS A 120 -23.23 4.55 -11.84
C LYS A 120 -23.59 3.10 -12.04
N ARG A 121 -24.12 2.48 -10.99
CA ARG A 121 -24.65 1.13 -11.00
C ARG A 121 -26.09 1.15 -10.51
N SER A 122 -27.02 0.79 -11.39
CA SER A 122 -28.43 0.66 -11.07
C SER A 122 -28.84 -0.79 -11.22
N CYS A 123 -29.47 -1.37 -10.21
CA CYS A 123 -29.94 -2.75 -10.25
C CYS A 123 -31.45 -2.78 -10.06
N VAL A 124 -32.16 -3.37 -11.02
CA VAL A 124 -33.60 -3.63 -10.94
C VAL A 124 -33.80 -5.14 -11.02
N ALA A 125 -34.31 -5.73 -9.94
CA ALA A 125 -34.35 -7.18 -9.75
C ALA A 125 -32.96 -7.81 -9.96
N ASN A 126 -32.84 -8.80 -10.85
CA ASN A 126 -31.58 -9.51 -11.12
C ASN A 126 -30.73 -8.87 -12.23
N SER A 127 -31.17 -7.74 -12.80
CA SER A 127 -30.46 -7.03 -13.86
C SER A 127 -29.80 -5.78 -13.31
N CYS A 128 -28.51 -5.59 -13.60
CA CYS A 128 -27.77 -4.39 -13.25
C CYS A 128 -27.24 -3.69 -14.50
N THR A 129 -27.55 -2.42 -14.66
CA THR A 129 -26.94 -1.55 -15.67
C THR A 129 -25.75 -0.81 -15.05
N LYS A 130 -24.71 -0.62 -15.87
CA LYS A 130 -23.54 0.20 -15.53
C LYS A 130 -23.45 1.33 -16.53
N GLU A 131 -23.42 2.54 -16.02
CA GLU A 131 -23.25 3.76 -16.81
C GLU A 131 -21.93 4.42 -16.40
N THR A 132 -21.22 4.97 -17.38
CA THR A 132 -19.94 5.65 -17.17
C THR A 132 -19.97 6.99 -17.88
N GLN A 133 -19.51 8.04 -17.19
CA GLN A 133 -19.31 9.37 -17.77
C GLN A 133 -17.86 9.78 -17.53
N SER A 134 -17.13 10.05 -18.60
CA SER A 134 -15.74 10.50 -18.46
C SER A 134 -15.68 11.90 -17.87
N LEU A 135 -14.85 12.04 -16.85
CA LEU A 135 -14.38 13.30 -16.29
C LEU A 135 -13.02 13.70 -16.87
N GLY A 136 -12.51 12.98 -17.87
CA GLY A 136 -11.18 13.17 -18.44
C GLY A 136 -10.19 12.10 -18.01
N ARG A 137 -8.90 12.44 -18.06
CA ARG A 137 -7.79 11.52 -17.80
C ARG A 137 -6.88 12.08 -16.71
N LEU A 138 -6.60 11.27 -15.70
CA LEU A 138 -5.60 11.56 -14.69
C LEU A 138 -4.25 10.98 -15.11
N GLY A 139 -3.18 11.70 -14.81
CA GLY A 139 -1.80 11.28 -15.00
C GLY A 139 -0.97 11.57 -13.78
N LEU A 140 -0.10 10.62 -13.43
CA LEU A 140 0.90 10.73 -12.38
C LEU A 140 2.24 10.30 -12.97
N GLU A 141 3.22 11.18 -12.95
CA GLU A 141 4.58 10.89 -13.39
C GLU A 141 5.53 11.18 -12.24
N ILE A 142 6.30 10.20 -11.81
CA ILE A 142 7.30 10.34 -10.76
C ILE A 142 8.68 10.19 -11.40
N LYS A 143 9.51 11.22 -11.32
CA LYS A 143 10.83 11.29 -12.00
C LYS A 143 12.01 10.83 -11.14
N SER A 144 11.79 10.67 -9.84
CA SER A 144 12.77 10.18 -8.88
C SER A 144 12.16 9.07 -8.04
N PRO A 145 12.94 8.09 -7.54
CA PRO A 145 12.36 6.99 -6.79
C PRO A 145 11.51 7.47 -5.61
N LEU A 146 10.29 6.93 -5.50
CA LEU A 146 9.47 7.06 -4.30
C LEU A 146 10.15 6.26 -3.18
N LYS A 147 10.34 6.85 -2.00
CA LYS A 147 11.01 6.18 -0.87
C LYS A 147 10.17 6.23 0.39
N VAL A 148 10.19 5.12 1.14
CA VAL A 148 9.60 4.99 2.47
C VAL A 148 10.60 4.27 3.36
N LEU A 149 10.93 4.86 4.49
CA LEU A 149 11.77 4.27 5.53
C LEU A 149 10.99 4.25 6.84
N LEU A 150 10.93 3.08 7.47
CA LEU A 150 10.44 2.90 8.83
C LEU A 150 11.55 2.26 9.65
N GLU A 151 11.98 2.91 10.73
CA GLU A 151 13.00 2.39 11.64
C GLU A 151 12.48 2.39 13.07
N THR A 152 12.64 1.29 13.79
CA THR A 152 12.26 1.15 15.20
C THR A 152 13.44 0.65 16.02
N LYS A 153 13.43 0.97 17.31
CA LYS A 153 14.52 0.56 18.22
C LYS A 153 14.22 -0.72 18.99
N ALA A 154 12.96 -1.07 19.24
CA ALA A 154 12.58 -2.25 20.00
C ALA A 154 11.24 -2.83 19.54
N GLY A 155 11.28 -3.75 18.58
CA GLY A 155 10.12 -4.36 17.95
C GLY A 155 9.46 -3.41 16.95
N LEU A 156 8.56 -3.94 16.11
CA LEU A 156 7.79 -3.13 15.17
C LEU A 156 6.74 -2.28 15.91
N PHE A 157 6.10 -2.85 16.94
CA PHE A 157 4.99 -2.22 17.66
C PHE A 157 5.34 -2.05 19.14
N ASN A 158 5.87 -0.89 19.51
CA ASN A 158 6.26 -0.61 20.88
C ASN A 158 5.81 0.78 21.31
N LYS A 159 4.89 0.82 22.27
CA LYS A 159 4.28 2.07 22.77
C LYS A 159 5.24 2.95 23.59
N ASN A 160 6.37 2.39 24.03
CA ASN A 160 7.35 3.04 24.88
C ASN A 160 8.58 3.54 24.10
N GLU A 161 8.76 3.08 22.87
CA GLU A 161 9.92 3.41 22.04
C GLU A 161 9.49 4.10 20.75
N THR A 162 10.30 5.03 20.27
CA THR A 162 9.97 5.78 19.06
C THR A 162 10.24 4.96 17.80
N ALA A 163 9.34 5.08 16.83
CA ALA A 163 9.54 4.73 15.43
C ALA A 163 9.83 6.00 14.61
N HIS A 164 10.80 5.91 13.72
CA HIS A 164 11.12 6.92 12.72
C HIS A 164 10.44 6.54 11.41
N LEU A 165 9.66 7.45 10.83
CA LEU A 165 9.03 7.28 9.52
C LEU A 165 9.48 8.41 8.59
N ASN A 166 9.99 8.06 7.42
CA ASN A 166 10.44 9.00 6.41
C ASN A 166 9.90 8.60 5.04
N PHE A 167 9.07 9.46 4.47
CA PHE A 167 8.48 9.31 3.15
C PHE A 167 8.97 10.45 2.25
N GLN A 168 9.35 10.09 1.02
CA GLN A 168 9.84 11.05 0.03
C GLN A 168 9.16 10.80 -1.32
N LEU A 169 8.30 11.74 -1.71
CA LEU A 169 7.84 11.91 -3.08
C LEU A 169 8.43 13.20 -3.62
N GLN A 170 9.33 13.08 -4.59
CA GLN A 170 10.04 14.21 -5.17
C GLN A 170 9.76 14.33 -6.66
N ASN A 171 9.70 15.58 -7.14
CA ASN A 171 9.57 15.93 -8.56
C ASN A 171 8.44 15.18 -9.29
N ALA A 172 7.31 15.01 -8.61
CA ALA A 172 6.14 14.39 -9.22
C ALA A 172 5.43 15.41 -10.12
N LYS A 173 4.84 14.91 -11.20
CA LYS A 173 3.93 15.66 -12.06
C LYS A 173 2.56 15.00 -11.96
N ILE A 174 1.57 15.80 -11.59
CA ILE A 174 0.17 15.40 -11.52
C ILE A 174 -0.57 16.15 -12.62
N SER A 175 -1.32 15.45 -13.45
CA SER A 175 -2.06 16.06 -14.56
C SER A 175 -3.49 15.57 -14.61
N HIS A 176 -4.38 16.45 -15.03
CA HIS A 176 -5.75 16.14 -15.42
C HIS A 176 -5.99 16.71 -16.82
N GLY A 177 -6.52 15.89 -17.72
CA GLY A 177 -6.82 16.28 -19.11
C GLY A 177 -8.29 16.07 -19.46
N LEU A 178 -8.89 17.02 -20.18
CA LEU A 178 -10.25 16.91 -20.72
C LEU A 178 -10.26 17.35 -22.18
N GLY A 179 -10.45 16.39 -23.09
CA GLY A 179 -10.31 16.63 -24.53
C GLY A 179 -8.89 17.10 -24.88
N ASN A 180 -8.78 18.27 -25.50
CA ASN A 180 -7.49 18.86 -25.88
C ASN A 180 -6.89 19.77 -24.79
N HIS A 181 -7.55 19.92 -23.65
CA HIS A 181 -7.08 20.77 -22.54
C HIS A 181 -6.44 19.91 -21.46
N GLN A 182 -5.34 20.41 -20.87
CA GLN A 182 -4.67 19.75 -19.77
C GLN A 182 -4.26 20.76 -18.70
N LEU A 183 -4.56 20.43 -17.46
CA LEU A 183 -4.00 21.07 -16.28
C LEU A 183 -2.90 20.16 -15.73
N SER A 184 -1.71 20.69 -15.50
CA SER A 184 -0.62 19.94 -14.87
C SER A 184 0.09 20.74 -13.80
N MET A 185 0.31 20.08 -12.66
CA MET A 185 1.20 20.52 -11.60
C MET A 185 2.53 19.80 -11.78
N HIS A 186 3.61 20.56 -11.88
CA HIS A 186 4.97 20.07 -12.04
C HIS A 186 5.74 20.24 -10.74
N ASP A 187 6.79 19.43 -10.58
CA ASP A 187 7.74 19.52 -9.47
C ASP A 187 7.06 19.47 -8.09
N PHE A 188 5.98 18.69 -7.99
CA PHE A 188 5.29 18.43 -6.75
C PHE A 188 6.19 17.61 -5.84
N ASN A 189 6.46 18.15 -4.65
CA ASN A 189 7.26 17.51 -3.63
C ASN A 189 6.39 17.34 -2.38
N PHE A 190 6.27 16.11 -1.91
CA PHE A 190 5.62 15.77 -0.66
C PHE A 190 6.55 14.86 0.13
N ASN A 191 7.21 15.44 1.11
CA ASN A 191 8.14 14.74 1.99
C ASN A 191 7.64 14.89 3.42
N PHE A 192 7.63 13.81 4.19
CA PHE A 192 7.41 13.88 5.62
C PHE A 192 8.41 12.99 6.32
N ALA A 193 9.01 13.50 7.38
CA ALA A 193 9.92 12.76 8.25
C ALA A 193 9.52 13.06 9.69
N THR A 194 9.24 12.03 10.46
CA THR A 194 8.75 12.18 11.83
C THR A 194 9.24 11.05 12.71
N ASP A 195 9.54 11.40 13.95
CA ASP A 195 9.65 10.43 15.04
C ASP A 195 8.33 10.42 15.81
N GLY A 196 7.82 9.24 16.11
CA GLY A 196 6.58 9.05 16.83
C GLY A 196 6.55 7.69 17.48
N TYR A 197 5.39 7.23 17.92
CA TYR A 197 5.17 5.92 18.49
C TYR A 197 4.21 5.17 17.57
N MET A 198 4.54 3.91 17.29
CA MET A 198 3.73 3.00 16.50
C MET A 198 3.48 1.75 17.34
N TYR A 199 2.22 1.44 17.62
CA TYR A 199 1.84 0.29 18.42
C TYR A 199 0.43 -0.21 18.08
N ILE A 200 0.10 -1.39 18.58
CA ILE A 200 -1.24 -1.96 18.49
C ILE A 200 -1.92 -1.76 19.84
N ASP A 201 -3.11 -1.17 19.81
CA ASP A 201 -4.02 -1.02 20.94
C ASP A 201 -5.28 -1.88 20.73
N ALA A 202 -5.87 -2.37 21.82
CA ALA A 202 -7.04 -3.23 21.75
C ALA A 202 -8.30 -2.49 21.28
N ASP A 203 -8.43 -1.21 21.63
CA ASP A 203 -9.59 -0.38 21.34
C ASP A 203 -9.36 0.49 20.10
N GLU A 204 -8.13 0.98 19.90
CA GLU A 204 -7.80 1.91 18.80
C GLU A 204 -7.20 1.22 17.56
N GLY A 205 -6.79 -0.06 17.67
CA GLY A 205 -6.17 -0.78 16.57
C GLY A 205 -4.72 -0.34 16.32
N LEU A 206 -4.36 -0.07 15.06
CA LEU A 206 -3.01 0.39 14.71
C LEU A 206 -2.90 1.90 14.99
N VAL A 207 -2.10 2.27 15.98
CA VAL A 207 -1.93 3.65 16.43
C VAL A 207 -0.62 4.23 15.91
N PHE A 208 -0.69 5.43 15.34
CA PHE A 208 0.44 6.30 15.04
C PHE A 208 0.26 7.61 15.80
N THR A 209 1.19 7.92 16.70
CA THR A 209 1.08 9.09 17.57
C THR A 209 2.41 9.80 17.77
N THR A 210 2.38 11.10 18.03
CA THR A 210 3.51 11.86 18.54
C THR A 210 3.19 12.27 19.98
N LYS A 211 4.16 12.25 20.89
CA LYS A 211 3.91 12.66 22.28
C LYS A 211 4.60 13.97 22.59
N ASN A 212 3.93 14.84 23.34
CA ASN A 212 4.56 15.98 23.99
C ASN A 212 4.42 15.81 25.50
N GLY A 213 5.41 15.17 26.13
CA GLY A 213 5.31 14.75 27.52
C GLY A 213 4.39 13.54 27.70
N SER A 214 3.34 13.68 28.51
CA SER A 214 2.38 12.59 28.81
C SER A 214 1.16 12.54 27.89
N THR A 215 1.07 13.47 26.94
CA THR A 215 -0.12 13.63 26.08
C THR A 215 0.19 13.12 24.67
N ASP A 216 -0.66 12.20 24.21
CA ASP A 216 -0.59 11.62 22.89
C ASP A 216 -1.31 12.53 21.88
N HIS A 217 -0.64 12.85 20.77
CA HIS A 217 -1.18 13.52 19.60
C HIS A 217 -1.22 12.51 18.46
N PHE A 218 -2.37 11.85 18.33
CA PHE A 218 -2.61 10.85 17.30
C PHE A 218 -3.62 11.34 16.27
N VAL A 219 -3.48 10.84 15.05
CA VAL A 219 -4.54 10.94 14.04
C VAL A 219 -5.43 9.72 14.23
N ASN A 220 -6.60 9.92 14.84
CA ASN A 220 -7.58 8.85 15.00
C ASN A 220 -8.29 8.61 13.65
N LEU A 221 -7.96 7.49 12.99
CA LEU A 221 -8.67 7.01 11.80
C LEU A 221 -9.81 6.05 12.15
N GLY A 222 -10.20 5.99 13.42
CA GLY A 222 -11.38 5.27 13.88
C GLY A 222 -12.66 5.81 13.25
N ARG A 223 -13.69 4.96 13.22
CA ARG A 223 -15.00 5.34 12.71
C ARG A 223 -15.53 6.54 13.51
N VAL A 224 -15.64 7.69 12.85
CA VAL A 224 -16.30 8.88 13.43
C VAL A 224 -17.78 8.58 13.58
N ALA A 225 -18.40 9.06 14.67
CA ALA A 225 -19.84 8.95 14.85
C ALA A 225 -20.55 9.65 13.68
N ASP A 226 -21.48 8.93 13.04
CA ASP A 226 -22.30 9.50 11.97
C ASP A 226 -23.19 10.59 12.61
N LEU A 227 -22.84 11.86 12.46
CA LEU A 227 -23.61 13.01 12.97
C LEU A 227 -24.81 13.35 12.07
N THR A 228 -24.90 12.66 10.93
CA THR A 228 -25.95 12.75 9.93
C THR A 228 -26.31 11.32 9.53
N ASP A 229 -27.60 11.01 9.44
CA ASP A 229 -28.05 9.72 8.89
C ASP A 229 -27.52 9.60 7.46
N VAL A 230 -26.51 8.76 7.28
CA VAL A 230 -25.89 8.49 5.97
C VAL A 230 -26.86 7.66 5.10
N ALA A 231 -27.78 6.91 5.72
CA ALA A 231 -28.94 6.33 5.05
C ALA A 231 -30.08 6.02 6.05
N ASN A 232 -31.33 6.32 5.65
CA ASN A 232 -32.56 6.02 6.42
C ASN A 232 -32.89 4.52 6.57
N SER A 233 -31.99 3.61 6.20
CA SER A 233 -32.25 2.16 6.14
C SER A 233 -31.27 1.31 6.96
N ARG A 234 -30.69 1.87 8.03
CA ARG A 234 -30.07 1.07 9.09
C ARG A 234 -31.03 0.85 10.24
#